data_AF-A0A0A3YU84-F1
#
_entry.id   AF-A0A0A3YU84-F1
#
_cell.length_a   1.000
_cell.length_b   1.000
_cell.length_c   1.000
_cell.angle_alpha   90.00
_cell.angle_beta   90.00
_cell.angle_gamma   90.00
#
_symmetry.space_group_name_H-M   'P 1'
#
loop_
_entity.id
_entity.type
_entity.pdbx_description
1 polymer ?
#
loop_
_entity_poly.entity_id
_entity_poly.type
_entity_poly.pdbx_seq_one_letter_code
_entity_poly.pdbx_strand_id
1 'polypeptide(L)'
;MKWGDNARDFDTALAVWPHYRPLFDNWLMRELVEQGEKAPIWRDRRIPTENGRVSGDVYWDREPALSAAAVLNRTLHDALAAREMDATNKLSLQLKVAKSLQSKERLRDEEELMLAEARRRHANDPRPDPSSIVLPAESEPFRHELSEQLSDMPYLRIAIVGKRADRWHRSILYHTHEHIWSKPYMAGERSAEKAMRARIANGFDCSADAHWGKTKAKIRQILLPRANQLLQLASVKRMLAEALANGQKVLVSNGIVFWYEEDGAIGWQVKHTMSTSESEGSTLWKDGTIRSINHGRLVILPYIKESGEQVRGHTRNGPNDGRAKPRHPDHYVDIPFAQLDGDLMIGLFGELPYE
;
A
#
# COMPACT_ATOMS: atom_id res chain seq x y z
N MET A 1 29.03 3.81 19.50
CA MET A 1 29.19 4.58 18.25
C MET A 1 28.66 5.97 18.51
N LYS A 2 29.53 6.98 18.40
CA LYS A 2 29.15 8.39 18.39
C LYS A 2 28.70 8.79 16.99
N TRP A 3 27.91 9.84 16.91
CA TRP A 3 27.53 10.42 15.63
C TRP A 3 28.78 10.90 14.87
N GLY A 4 28.88 10.55 13.59
CA GLY A 4 30.01 10.92 12.75
C GLY A 4 31.18 9.93 12.78
N ASP A 5 31.12 8.88 13.62
CA ASP A 5 32.09 7.77 13.59
C ASP A 5 31.92 6.92 12.31
N ASN A 6 30.82 7.06 11.58
CA ASN A 6 30.52 6.29 10.38
C ASN A 6 30.27 7.22 9.19
N ALA A 7 30.90 6.92 8.05
CA ALA A 7 30.73 7.68 6.81
C ALA A 7 29.26 7.86 6.43
N ARG A 8 28.42 6.87 6.73
CA ARG A 8 26.98 6.93 6.44
C ARG A 8 26.24 8.08 7.13
N ASP A 9 26.76 8.57 8.25
CA ASP A 9 26.12 9.64 9.03
C ASP A 9 26.18 11.00 8.29
N PHE A 10 26.98 11.08 7.24
CA PHE A 10 27.14 12.26 6.38
C PHE A 10 26.46 12.12 5.00
N ASP A 11 25.80 10.99 4.73
CA ASP A 11 25.09 10.82 3.46
C ASP A 11 23.91 11.79 3.36
N THR A 12 23.67 12.28 2.15
CA THR A 12 22.54 13.19 1.90
C THR A 12 21.23 12.40 1.88
N ALA A 13 20.38 12.63 2.88
CA ALA A 13 19.00 12.17 2.87
C ALA A 13 18.18 13.01 1.89
N LEU A 14 17.37 12.35 1.08
CA LEU A 14 16.52 12.95 0.04
C LEU A 14 15.03 12.92 0.41
N ALA A 15 14.64 11.93 1.20
CA ALA A 15 13.29 11.78 1.73
C ALA A 15 13.30 10.83 2.93
N VAL A 16 12.19 10.80 3.67
CA VAL A 16 11.95 9.90 4.79
C VAL A 16 10.59 9.19 4.68
N TRP A 17 10.48 8.02 5.28
CA TRP A 17 9.26 7.23 5.32
C TRP A 17 9.13 6.45 6.64
N PRO A 18 8.00 6.54 7.35
CA PRO A 18 7.80 5.80 8.59
C PRO A 18 7.49 4.34 8.27
N HIS A 19 8.29 3.42 8.81
CA HIS A 19 8.15 1.99 8.64
C HIS A 19 7.75 1.34 9.96
N TYR A 20 6.56 0.76 10.01
CA TYR A 20 6.11 0.00 11.18
C TYR A 20 6.94 -1.28 11.33
N ARG A 21 7.48 -1.51 12.53
CA ARG A 21 8.24 -2.71 12.88
C ARG A 21 7.43 -3.56 13.86
N PRO A 22 6.74 -4.61 13.39
CA PRO A 22 5.76 -5.32 14.22
C PRO A 22 6.35 -5.98 15.46
N LEU A 23 7.61 -6.43 15.39
CA LEU A 23 8.30 -7.03 16.53
C LEU A 23 8.50 -6.03 17.68
N PHE A 24 8.76 -4.77 17.35
CA PHE A 24 9.05 -3.72 18.32
C PHE A 24 7.83 -2.84 18.62
N ASP A 25 6.75 -3.00 17.84
CA ASP A 25 5.51 -2.22 17.93
C ASP A 25 5.78 -0.71 18.04
N ASN A 26 6.56 -0.28 17.08
CA ASN A 26 6.94 1.10 16.87
C ASN A 26 7.18 1.37 15.38
N TRP A 27 7.30 2.65 15.07
CA TRP A 27 7.56 3.17 13.74
C TRP A 27 9.00 3.65 13.71
N LEU A 28 9.82 3.02 12.88
CA LEU A 28 11.17 3.49 12.60
C LEU A 28 11.13 4.34 11.34
N MET A 29 11.63 5.57 11.43
CA MET A 29 11.84 6.38 10.25
C MET A 29 12.94 5.74 9.39
N ARG A 30 12.64 5.56 8.11
CA ARG A 30 13.65 5.22 7.09
C ARG A 30 13.97 6.46 6.30
N GLU A 31 15.19 6.56 5.82
CA GLU A 31 15.66 7.62 4.93
C GLU A 31 16.02 7.04 3.56
N LEU A 32 15.66 7.78 2.52
CA LEU A 32 16.10 7.56 1.16
C LEU A 32 17.38 8.36 0.96
N VAL A 33 18.50 7.68 0.74
CA VAL A 33 19.81 8.35 0.63
C VAL A 33 20.34 8.29 -0.79
N GLU A 34 20.99 9.38 -1.20
CA GLU A 34 21.67 9.49 -2.48
C GLU A 34 22.89 8.55 -2.53
N GLN A 35 23.16 7.94 -3.68
CA GLN A 35 24.31 7.04 -3.90
C GLN A 35 25.15 7.45 -5.11
N GLY A 36 25.41 8.75 -5.27
CA GLY A 36 26.09 9.28 -6.45
C GLY A 36 25.33 8.90 -7.71
N GLU A 37 25.97 8.16 -8.63
CA GLU A 37 25.34 7.72 -9.89
C GLU A 37 24.33 6.58 -9.73
N LYS A 38 24.30 5.89 -8.59
CA LYS A 38 23.35 4.79 -8.34
C LYS A 38 21.98 5.29 -7.91
N ALA A 39 20.97 4.42 -8.08
CA ALA A 39 19.63 4.70 -7.58
C ALA A 39 19.64 4.91 -6.06
N PRO A 40 18.88 5.90 -5.53
CA PRO A 40 18.76 6.12 -4.10
C PRO A 40 18.24 4.87 -3.37
N ILE A 41 18.71 4.64 -2.14
CA ILE A 41 18.33 3.45 -1.36
C ILE A 41 17.64 3.84 -0.06
N TRP A 42 16.66 3.02 0.34
CA TRP A 42 16.00 3.15 1.64
C TRP A 42 16.80 2.43 2.73
N ARG A 43 17.05 3.09 3.85
CA ARG A 43 17.67 2.48 5.03
C ARG A 43 17.13 3.08 6.32
N ASP A 44 17.44 2.46 7.45
CA ASP A 44 17.04 2.96 8.76
C ASP A 44 17.68 4.32 9.05
N ARG A 45 16.87 5.30 9.39
CA ARG A 45 17.33 6.64 9.76
C ARG A 45 17.97 6.63 11.14
N ARG A 46 19.07 7.34 11.25
CA ARG A 46 19.78 7.55 12.50
C ARG A 46 19.75 9.03 12.85
N ILE A 47 19.72 9.32 14.14
CA ILE A 47 19.78 10.67 14.69
C ILE A 47 20.80 10.73 15.83
N PRO A 48 21.48 11.87 16.03
CA PRO A 48 22.29 12.08 17.22
C PRO A 48 21.39 12.23 18.46
N THR A 49 21.73 11.55 19.54
CA THR A 49 21.15 11.80 20.87
C THR A 49 21.79 13.02 21.52
N GLU A 50 21.19 13.57 22.57
CA GLU A 50 21.77 14.66 23.38
C GLU A 50 23.22 14.40 23.82
N ASN A 51 23.55 13.14 24.14
CA ASN A 51 24.90 12.72 24.54
C ASN A 51 25.85 12.43 23.35
N GLY A 52 25.50 12.84 22.13
CA GLY A 52 26.28 12.63 20.91
C GLY A 52 26.38 11.18 20.42
N ARG A 53 25.59 10.25 20.99
CA ARG A 53 25.49 8.87 20.53
C ARG A 53 24.53 8.75 19.35
N VAL A 54 24.62 7.64 18.62
CA VAL A 54 23.70 7.32 17.52
C VAL A 54 22.46 6.59 18.06
N SER A 55 21.27 7.08 17.71
CA SER A 55 19.99 6.38 17.93
C SER A 55 19.22 6.22 16.62
N GLY A 56 18.29 5.27 16.58
CA GLY A 56 17.27 5.24 15.54
C GLY A 56 16.23 6.35 15.76
N ASP A 57 15.68 6.88 14.68
CA ASP A 57 14.58 7.85 14.70
C ASP A 57 13.25 7.08 14.82
N VAL A 58 12.78 6.89 16.06
CA VAL A 58 11.69 5.97 16.41
C VAL A 58 10.53 6.71 17.05
N TYR A 59 9.32 6.34 16.63
CA TYR A 59 8.04 6.84 17.14
C TYR A 59 7.22 5.66 17.63
N TRP A 60 6.52 5.81 18.74
CA TRP A 60 5.66 4.73 19.25
C TRP A 60 4.37 4.63 18.44
N ASP A 61 3.78 5.76 18.09
CA ASP A 61 2.47 5.81 17.44
C ASP A 61 2.56 6.29 15.99
N ARG A 62 1.56 5.88 15.21
CA ARG A 62 1.49 6.12 13.75
C ARG A 62 1.39 7.61 13.42
N GLU A 63 0.49 8.34 14.06
CA GLU A 63 0.21 9.74 13.72
C GLU A 63 1.42 10.66 13.96
N PRO A 64 2.14 10.57 15.10
CA PRO A 64 3.40 11.30 15.26
C PRO A 64 4.44 10.95 14.19
N ALA A 65 4.56 9.67 13.82
CA ALA A 65 5.52 9.23 12.80
C ALA A 65 5.19 9.82 11.42
N LEU A 66 3.91 9.82 11.02
CA LEU A 66 3.45 10.39 9.75
C LEU A 66 3.63 11.91 9.73
N SER A 67 3.27 12.59 10.82
CA SER A 67 3.43 14.04 10.95
C SER A 67 4.90 14.45 10.85
N ALA A 68 5.79 13.78 11.59
CA ALA A 68 7.23 14.00 11.51
C ALA A 68 7.79 13.74 10.10
N ALA A 69 7.35 12.67 9.44
CA ALA A 69 7.75 12.38 8.07
C ALA A 69 7.31 13.48 7.08
N ALA A 70 6.08 14.00 7.23
CA ALA A 70 5.56 15.06 6.37
C ALA A 70 6.35 16.38 6.52
N VAL A 71 6.68 16.75 7.76
CA VAL A 71 7.52 17.93 8.04
C VAL A 71 8.93 17.74 7.46
N LEU A 72 9.58 16.61 7.75
CA LEU A 72 10.93 16.33 7.25
C LEU A 72 10.99 16.25 5.72
N ASN A 73 10.02 15.60 5.08
CA ASN A 73 9.97 15.52 3.61
C ASN A 73 9.82 16.88 2.96
N ARG A 74 9.09 17.83 3.57
CA ARG A 74 9.01 19.21 3.09
C ARG A 74 10.37 19.88 3.13
N THR A 75 11.05 19.83 4.28
CA THR A 75 12.40 20.39 4.46
C THR A 75 13.41 19.78 3.48
N LEU A 76 13.37 18.46 3.29
CA LEU A 76 14.26 17.75 2.36
C LEU A 76 13.96 18.09 0.90
N HIS A 77 12.69 18.25 0.56
CA HIS A 77 12.27 18.70 -0.77
C HIS A 77 12.79 20.11 -1.08
N ASP A 78 12.60 21.04 -0.14
CA ASP A 78 13.06 22.43 -0.28
C ASP A 78 14.60 22.50 -0.39
N ALA A 79 15.30 21.73 0.44
CA ALA A 79 16.76 21.62 0.38
C ALA A 79 17.26 21.06 -0.96
N LEU A 80 16.59 20.04 -1.51
CA LEU A 80 16.92 19.49 -2.82
C LEU A 80 16.65 20.49 -3.95
N ALA A 81 15.55 21.25 -3.86
CA ALA A 81 15.21 22.28 -4.85
C ALA A 81 16.24 23.41 -4.87
N ALA A 82 16.68 23.86 -3.69
CA ALA A 82 17.67 24.93 -3.50
C ALA A 82 19.13 24.50 -3.78
N ARG A 83 19.41 23.20 -3.94
CA ARG A 83 20.77 22.70 -4.17
C ARG A 83 21.32 23.15 -5.52
N GLU A 84 22.51 23.73 -5.54
CA GLU A 84 23.22 24.06 -6.79
C GLU A 84 23.70 22.77 -7.47
N MET A 85 23.13 22.46 -8.64
CA MET A 85 23.46 21.31 -9.46
C MET A 85 22.86 21.49 -10.86
N ASP A 86 23.34 20.70 -11.83
CA ASP A 86 22.78 20.67 -13.18
C ASP A 86 21.25 20.47 -13.17
N ALA A 87 20.53 21.26 -13.98
CA ALA A 87 19.07 21.29 -13.98
C ALA A 87 18.45 19.94 -14.37
N THR A 88 19.08 19.22 -15.31
CA THR A 88 18.60 17.90 -15.77
C THR A 88 18.79 16.86 -14.66
N ASN A 89 19.97 16.86 -14.03
CA ASN A 89 20.25 15.98 -12.90
C ASN A 89 19.35 16.26 -11.69
N LYS A 90 19.09 17.55 -11.39
CA LYS A 90 18.16 17.97 -10.33
C LYS A 90 16.77 17.40 -10.57
N LEU A 91 16.23 17.60 -11.77
CA LEU A 91 14.91 17.11 -12.15
C LEU A 91 14.85 15.58 -12.05
N SER A 92 15.86 14.87 -12.57
CA SER A 92 15.91 13.41 -12.47
C SER A 92 15.91 12.93 -11.02
N LEU A 93 16.68 13.58 -10.15
CA LEU A 93 16.75 13.24 -8.72
C LEU A 93 15.42 13.52 -8.00
N GLN A 94 14.81 14.67 -8.23
CA GLN A 94 13.48 15.00 -7.71
C GLN A 94 12.43 13.96 -8.14
N LEU A 95 12.47 13.52 -9.40
CA LEU A 95 11.59 12.47 -9.90
C LEU A 95 11.84 11.13 -9.19
N LYS A 96 13.11 10.73 -8.98
CA LYS A 96 13.46 9.50 -8.23
C LYS A 96 12.93 9.52 -6.78
N VAL A 97 13.01 10.68 -6.13
CA VAL A 97 12.47 10.89 -4.78
C VAL A 97 10.95 10.75 -4.78
N ALA A 98 10.26 11.49 -5.66
CA ALA A 98 8.80 11.45 -5.77
C ALA A 98 8.29 10.04 -6.05
N LYS A 99 8.94 9.28 -6.94
CA LYS A 99 8.63 7.89 -7.27
C LYS A 99 8.77 6.97 -6.07
N SER A 100 9.86 7.14 -5.32
CA SER A 100 10.16 6.32 -4.15
C SER A 100 9.11 6.52 -3.05
N LEU A 101 8.71 7.77 -2.79
CA LEU A 101 7.65 8.10 -1.84
C LEU A 101 6.29 7.59 -2.31
N GLN A 102 5.92 7.86 -3.55
CA GLN A 102 4.64 7.41 -4.13
C GLN A 102 4.49 5.89 -4.10
N SER A 103 5.58 5.15 -4.35
CA SER A 103 5.58 3.68 -4.24
C SER A 103 5.27 3.19 -2.82
N LYS A 104 5.85 3.85 -1.80
CA LYS A 104 5.61 3.51 -0.40
C LYS A 104 4.17 3.81 0.03
N GLU A 105 3.65 4.97 -0.36
CA GLU A 105 2.28 5.38 -0.11
C GLU A 105 1.28 4.40 -0.72
N ARG A 106 1.42 4.08 -2.02
CA ARG A 106 0.53 3.12 -2.68
C ARG A 106 0.53 1.74 -2.04
N LEU A 107 1.70 1.25 -1.62
CA LEU A 107 1.80 -0.05 -0.95
C LEU A 107 1.07 -0.05 0.40
N ARG A 108 1.19 1.05 1.16
CA ARG A 108 0.46 1.25 2.42
C ARG A 108 -1.04 1.29 2.15
N ASP A 109 -1.49 2.15 1.26
CA ASP A 109 -2.91 2.37 0.98
C ASP A 109 -3.58 1.08 0.48
N GLU A 110 -2.90 0.32 -0.38
CA GLU A 110 -3.36 -0.99 -0.81
C GLU A 110 -3.57 -1.96 0.37
N GLU A 111 -2.60 -2.04 1.28
CA GLU A 111 -2.66 -2.98 2.40
C GLU A 111 -3.69 -2.54 3.46
N GLU A 112 -3.86 -1.23 3.67
CA GLU A 112 -4.92 -0.67 4.51
C GLU A 112 -6.31 -0.99 3.94
N LEU A 113 -6.51 -0.84 2.62
CA LEU A 113 -7.76 -1.21 1.95
C LEU A 113 -8.05 -2.71 2.02
N MET A 114 -7.03 -3.55 1.79
CA MET A 114 -7.20 -5.00 1.91
C MET A 114 -7.55 -5.41 3.35
N LEU A 115 -6.96 -4.77 4.36
CA LEU A 115 -7.29 -5.03 5.76
C LEU A 115 -8.72 -4.60 6.10
N ALA A 116 -9.14 -3.42 5.66
CA ALA A 116 -10.51 -2.93 5.87
C ALA A 116 -11.53 -3.89 5.26
N GLU A 117 -11.30 -4.34 4.03
CA GLU A 117 -12.19 -5.29 3.35
C GLU A 117 -12.15 -6.69 3.99
N ALA A 118 -11.00 -7.15 4.48
CA ALA A 118 -10.91 -8.39 5.25
C ALA A 118 -11.80 -8.33 6.50
N ARG A 119 -11.72 -7.25 7.29
CA ARG A 119 -12.61 -7.04 8.44
C ARG A 119 -14.07 -7.00 8.02
N ARG A 120 -14.41 -6.25 6.96
CA ARG A 120 -15.78 -6.10 6.46
C ARG A 120 -16.39 -7.42 5.99
N ARG A 121 -15.60 -8.33 5.38
CA ARG A 121 -16.04 -9.67 4.97
C ARG A 121 -16.48 -10.54 6.15
N HIS A 122 -15.83 -10.36 7.29
CA HIS A 122 -16.04 -11.14 8.50
C HIS A 122 -16.78 -10.36 9.60
N ALA A 123 -17.42 -9.23 9.24
CA ALA A 123 -18.14 -8.39 10.18
C ALA A 123 -19.31 -9.12 10.87
N ASN A 124 -19.86 -10.16 10.23
CA ASN A 124 -20.98 -10.94 10.75
C ASN A 124 -20.54 -12.32 11.31
N ASP A 125 -19.24 -12.61 11.32
CA ASP A 125 -18.74 -13.88 11.85
C ASP A 125 -18.93 -13.93 13.37
N PRO A 126 -19.18 -15.12 13.95
CA PRO A 126 -19.26 -15.25 15.39
C PRO A 126 -17.89 -14.93 16.03
N ARG A 127 -17.90 -14.10 17.08
CA ARG A 127 -16.68 -13.81 17.84
C ARG A 127 -16.50 -14.94 18.86
N PRO A 128 -15.31 -15.54 18.94
CA PRO A 128 -15.07 -16.58 19.93
C PRO A 128 -15.20 -15.99 21.33
N ASP A 129 -15.94 -16.68 22.21
CA ASP A 129 -15.96 -16.33 23.63
C ASP A 129 -14.54 -16.55 24.20
N PRO A 130 -13.93 -15.57 24.90
CA PRO A 130 -12.62 -15.73 25.52
C PRO A 130 -12.45 -17.05 26.28
N SER A 131 -13.50 -17.57 26.93
CA SER A 131 -13.45 -18.83 27.68
C SER A 131 -13.38 -20.07 26.78
N SER A 132 -13.93 -19.99 25.56
CA SER A 132 -13.97 -21.07 24.57
C SER A 132 -12.65 -21.26 23.80
N ILE A 133 -11.73 -20.29 23.89
CA ILE A 133 -10.43 -20.36 23.22
C ILE A 133 -9.58 -21.47 23.86
N VAL A 134 -9.27 -22.52 23.12
CA VAL A 134 -8.44 -23.62 23.62
C VAL A 134 -6.97 -23.25 23.51
N LEU A 135 -6.30 -23.14 24.67
CA LEU A 135 -4.90 -22.78 24.81
C LEU A 135 -4.16 -23.82 25.66
N PRO A 136 -2.90 -24.14 25.34
CA PRO A 136 -2.03 -24.87 26.27
C PRO A 136 -1.63 -23.95 27.43
N ALA A 137 -1.21 -24.56 28.55
CA ALA A 137 -0.92 -23.84 29.80
C ALA A 137 0.11 -22.70 29.62
N GLU A 138 1.07 -22.88 28.70
CA GLU A 138 2.10 -21.87 28.42
C GLU A 138 1.57 -20.64 27.68
N SER A 139 0.45 -20.76 26.96
CA SER A 139 -0.17 -19.66 26.21
C SER A 139 -1.26 -18.93 27.00
N GLU A 140 -1.68 -19.49 28.14
CA GLU A 140 -2.73 -18.93 28.99
C GLU A 140 -2.51 -17.46 29.40
N PRO A 141 -1.27 -17.01 29.72
CA PRO A 141 -1.02 -15.60 30.02
C PRO A 141 -1.38 -14.62 28.89
N PHE A 142 -1.51 -15.10 27.66
CA PHE A 142 -1.83 -14.29 26.48
C PHE A 142 -3.31 -14.35 26.08
N ARG A 143 -4.17 -15.08 26.82
CA ARG A 143 -5.59 -15.26 26.48
C ARG A 143 -6.31 -13.94 26.22
N HIS A 144 -6.12 -12.96 27.11
CA HIS A 144 -6.79 -11.66 26.99
C HIS A 144 -6.42 -10.95 25.68
N GLU A 145 -5.12 -10.80 25.40
CA GLU A 145 -4.63 -10.12 24.20
C GLU A 145 -5.02 -10.86 22.91
N LEU A 146 -5.02 -12.19 22.94
CA LEU A 146 -5.51 -12.99 21.83
C LEU A 146 -7.02 -12.78 21.62
N SER A 147 -7.80 -12.77 22.69
CA SER A 147 -9.25 -12.56 22.64
C SER A 147 -9.60 -11.17 22.09
N GLU A 148 -8.84 -10.13 22.45
CA GLU A 148 -9.02 -8.78 21.89
C GLU A 148 -8.77 -8.78 20.37
N GLN A 149 -7.70 -9.44 19.91
CA GLN A 149 -7.42 -9.56 18.48
C GLN A 149 -8.50 -10.36 17.73
N LEU A 150 -9.03 -11.43 18.32
CA LEU A 150 -10.08 -12.24 17.71
C LEU A 150 -11.46 -11.59 17.76
N SER A 151 -11.69 -10.66 18.68
CA SER A 151 -12.90 -9.83 18.70
C SER A 151 -12.95 -8.91 17.47
N ASP A 152 -11.82 -8.30 17.12
CA ASP A 152 -11.66 -7.45 15.92
C ASP A 152 -11.54 -8.27 14.62
N MET A 153 -10.80 -9.38 14.65
CA MET A 153 -10.49 -10.22 13.49
C MET A 153 -10.74 -11.70 13.81
N PRO A 154 -12.01 -12.17 13.82
CA PRO A 154 -12.36 -13.54 14.24
C PRO A 154 -11.78 -14.62 13.32
N TYR A 155 -11.37 -14.25 12.10
CA TYR A 155 -10.77 -15.13 11.10
C TYR A 155 -9.25 -15.34 11.28
N LEU A 156 -8.62 -14.66 12.24
CA LEU A 156 -7.17 -14.66 12.41
C LEU A 156 -6.64 -16.05 12.77
N ARG A 157 -5.59 -16.51 12.06
CA ARG A 157 -4.94 -17.80 12.32
C ARG A 157 -3.53 -17.67 12.90
N ILE A 158 -3.00 -16.45 12.95
CA ILE A 158 -1.67 -16.14 13.49
C ILE A 158 -1.78 -14.84 14.25
N ALA A 159 -1.47 -14.88 15.54
CA ALA A 159 -1.50 -13.71 16.41
C ALA A 159 -0.09 -13.42 16.94
N ILE A 160 0.25 -12.13 17.05
CA ILE A 160 1.41 -11.69 17.82
C ILE A 160 0.89 -11.19 19.17
N VAL A 161 1.49 -11.67 20.25
CA VAL A 161 1.10 -11.37 21.64
C VAL A 161 2.34 -11.00 22.47
N GLY A 162 2.14 -10.44 23.65
CA GLY A 162 3.17 -10.02 24.58
C GLY A 162 3.33 -8.51 24.67
N LYS A 163 3.86 -8.04 25.81
CA LYS A 163 3.88 -6.61 26.16
C LYS A 163 4.68 -5.76 25.17
N ARG A 164 4.14 -4.58 24.85
CA ARG A 164 4.77 -3.55 23.99
C ARG A 164 6.11 -3.03 24.49
N ALA A 165 6.34 -3.06 25.81
CA ALA A 165 7.54 -2.49 26.42
C ALA A 165 8.82 -3.32 26.26
N ASP A 166 8.75 -4.59 25.81
CA ASP A 166 9.96 -5.40 25.63
C ASP A 166 9.84 -6.40 24.47
N ARG A 167 10.65 -6.18 23.43
CA ARG A 167 10.77 -7.06 22.24
C ARG A 167 11.05 -8.52 22.60
N TRP A 168 11.73 -8.78 23.72
CA TRP A 168 12.10 -10.13 24.15
C TRP A 168 10.92 -10.93 24.70
N HIS A 169 9.77 -10.27 24.91
CA HIS A 169 8.55 -10.87 25.44
C HIS A 169 7.44 -11.01 24.38
N ARG A 170 7.71 -10.68 23.12
CA ARG A 170 6.76 -10.90 22.01
C ARG A 170 6.78 -12.35 21.59
N SER A 171 5.60 -12.95 21.49
CA SER A 171 5.39 -14.32 21.06
C SER A 171 4.42 -14.39 19.89
N ILE A 172 4.52 -15.45 19.09
CA ILE A 172 3.60 -15.77 18.02
C ILE A 172 2.80 -17.01 18.43
N LEU A 173 1.49 -16.91 18.29
CA LEU A 173 0.56 -18.03 18.44
C LEU A 173 0.00 -18.39 17.06
N TYR A 174 -0.08 -19.69 16.78
CA TYR A 174 -0.64 -20.23 15.55
C TYR A 174 -1.91 -21.00 15.87
N HIS A 175 -2.98 -20.73 15.13
CA HIS A 175 -4.20 -21.53 15.18
C HIS A 175 -3.99 -22.81 14.37
N THR A 176 -4.12 -23.96 15.02
CA THR A 176 -3.95 -25.26 14.38
C THR A 176 -5.25 -25.72 13.71
N HIS A 177 -5.16 -26.80 12.93
CA HIS A 177 -6.32 -27.42 12.27
C HIS A 177 -7.26 -28.11 13.27
N GLU A 178 -6.84 -28.30 14.53
CA GLU A 178 -7.63 -28.93 15.59
C GLU A 178 -8.42 -27.90 16.42
N HIS A 179 -8.54 -26.66 15.94
CA HIS A 179 -9.16 -25.53 16.67
C HIS A 179 -8.46 -25.18 17.99
N ILE A 180 -7.17 -25.49 18.08
CA ILE A 180 -6.33 -25.25 19.25
C ILE A 180 -5.25 -24.22 18.88
N TRP A 181 -4.99 -23.26 19.76
CA TRP A 181 -3.86 -22.35 19.59
C TRP A 181 -2.57 -23.00 20.07
N SER A 182 -1.47 -22.75 19.37
CA SER A 182 -0.18 -23.31 19.73
C SER A 182 0.36 -22.77 21.04
N LYS A 183 1.40 -23.43 21.57
CA LYS A 183 2.31 -22.84 22.57
C LYS A 183 2.95 -21.53 22.05
N PRO A 184 3.47 -20.64 22.91
CA PRO A 184 4.10 -19.42 22.46
C PRO A 184 5.44 -19.70 21.78
N TYR A 185 5.62 -19.16 20.57
CA TYR A 185 6.91 -19.15 19.88
C TYR A 185 7.53 -17.75 19.94
N MET A 186 8.81 -17.65 20.28
CA MET A 186 9.50 -16.37 20.30
C MET A 186 9.37 -15.65 18.95
N ALA A 187 8.93 -14.39 18.99
CA ALA A 187 8.80 -13.60 17.78
C ALA A 187 10.17 -13.12 17.29
N GLY A 188 10.43 -13.29 16.00
CA GLY A 188 11.50 -12.61 15.28
C GLY A 188 10.90 -11.67 14.24
N GLU A 189 11.72 -10.85 13.57
CA GLU A 189 11.21 -9.86 12.62
C GLU A 189 10.35 -10.50 11.52
N ARG A 190 10.82 -11.62 10.95
CA ARG A 190 10.08 -12.35 9.90
C ARG A 190 8.74 -12.91 10.38
N SER A 191 8.67 -13.46 11.60
CA SER A 191 7.43 -14.04 12.11
C SER A 191 6.45 -12.95 12.56
N ALA A 192 6.95 -11.82 13.06
CA ALA A 192 6.13 -10.64 13.36
C ALA A 192 5.55 -9.99 12.09
N GLU A 193 6.35 -9.87 11.01
CA GLU A 193 5.85 -9.47 9.68
C GLU A 193 4.78 -10.43 9.15
N LYS A 194 5.02 -11.74 9.29
CA LYS A 194 4.06 -12.78 8.89
C LYS A 194 2.74 -12.62 9.66
N ALA A 195 2.77 -12.38 10.97
CA ALA A 195 1.57 -12.13 11.76
C ALA A 195 0.81 -10.89 11.29
N MET A 196 1.49 -9.80 10.92
CA MET A 196 0.82 -8.63 10.33
C MET A 196 0.15 -8.95 8.99
N ARG A 197 0.85 -9.68 8.10
CA ARG A 197 0.27 -10.10 6.82
C ARG A 197 -0.92 -11.06 7.00
N ALA A 198 -0.91 -11.87 8.06
CA ALA A 198 -2.00 -12.80 8.39
C ALA A 198 -3.32 -12.08 8.64
N ARG A 199 -3.30 -10.88 9.23
CA ARG A 199 -4.48 -10.02 9.44
C ARG A 199 -5.24 -9.71 8.15
N ILE A 200 -4.53 -9.67 7.03
CA ILE A 200 -5.11 -9.51 5.70
C ILE A 200 -5.36 -10.89 5.07
N ALA A 201 -4.33 -11.72 4.97
CA ALA A 201 -4.38 -12.97 4.23
C ALA A 201 -5.48 -13.91 4.72
N ASN A 202 -5.65 -14.07 6.04
CA ASN A 202 -6.64 -14.98 6.59
C ASN A 202 -8.07 -14.55 6.30
N GLY A 203 -8.36 -13.24 6.21
CA GLY A 203 -9.69 -12.73 5.87
C GLY A 203 -10.09 -12.92 4.40
N PHE A 204 -9.16 -13.43 3.58
CA PHE A 204 -9.39 -13.84 2.19
C PHE A 204 -9.11 -15.34 1.99
N ASP A 205 -9.10 -16.13 3.06
CA ASP A 205 -8.77 -17.56 3.04
C ASP A 205 -7.43 -17.86 2.34
N CYS A 206 -6.49 -16.93 2.46
CA CYS A 206 -5.14 -17.07 1.95
C CYS A 206 -4.18 -17.42 3.10
N SER A 207 -3.16 -18.21 2.76
CA SER A 207 -2.10 -18.53 3.71
C SER A 207 -1.16 -17.34 3.88
N ALA A 208 -0.80 -17.05 5.13
CA ALA A 208 0.22 -16.05 5.46
C ALA A 208 1.65 -16.53 5.16
N ASP A 209 1.85 -17.83 4.94
CA ASP A 209 3.13 -18.43 4.53
C ASP A 209 3.42 -18.27 3.04
N ALA A 210 2.39 -17.98 2.23
CA ALA A 210 2.57 -17.77 0.81
C ALA A 210 3.34 -16.47 0.53
N HIS A 211 4.02 -16.43 -0.62
CA HIS A 211 4.72 -15.23 -1.08
C HIS A 211 3.76 -14.03 -1.12
N TRP A 212 4.09 -12.97 -0.39
CA TRP A 212 3.16 -11.85 -0.15
C TRP A 212 2.64 -11.21 -1.44
N GLY A 213 3.50 -11.03 -2.45
CA GLY A 213 3.09 -10.51 -3.75
C GLY A 213 2.07 -11.42 -4.48
N LYS A 214 2.15 -12.74 -4.31
CA LYS A 214 1.18 -13.70 -4.89
C LYS A 214 -0.13 -13.67 -4.11
N THR A 215 -0.06 -13.57 -2.79
CA THR A 215 -1.23 -13.41 -1.92
C THR A 215 -2.01 -12.14 -2.28
N LYS A 216 -1.33 -10.99 -2.38
CA LYS A 216 -1.97 -9.73 -2.81
C LYS A 216 -2.59 -9.84 -4.21
N ALA A 217 -1.91 -10.50 -5.17
CA ALA A 217 -2.49 -10.72 -6.50
C ALA A 217 -3.78 -11.57 -6.44
N LYS A 218 -3.80 -12.64 -5.64
CA LYS A 218 -5.00 -13.46 -5.43
C LYS A 218 -6.13 -12.65 -4.76
N ILE A 219 -5.80 -11.84 -3.76
CA ILE A 219 -6.76 -10.94 -3.11
C ILE A 219 -7.37 -9.97 -4.14
N ARG A 220 -6.55 -9.33 -4.98
CA ARG A 220 -7.06 -8.48 -6.06
C ARG A 220 -8.04 -9.23 -6.97
N GLN A 221 -7.74 -10.49 -7.33
CA GLN A 221 -8.66 -11.32 -8.12
C GLN A 221 -10.01 -11.58 -7.41
N ILE A 222 -9.99 -11.84 -6.09
CA ILE A 222 -11.21 -11.99 -5.28
C ILE A 222 -12.02 -10.70 -5.26
N LEU A 223 -11.36 -9.54 -5.26
CA LEU A 223 -12.00 -8.23 -5.23
C LEU A 223 -12.55 -7.78 -6.61
N LEU A 224 -12.09 -8.37 -7.72
CA LEU A 224 -12.51 -7.99 -9.08
C LEU A 224 -14.04 -8.04 -9.32
N PRO A 225 -14.75 -9.15 -9.01
CA PRO A 225 -16.20 -9.23 -9.30
C PRO A 225 -16.99 -8.19 -8.51
N ARG A 226 -16.50 -7.82 -7.32
CA ARG A 226 -17.09 -6.79 -6.48
C ARG A 226 -16.90 -5.38 -7.04
N ALA A 227 -15.76 -5.13 -7.70
CA ALA A 227 -15.53 -3.85 -8.36
C ALA A 227 -16.59 -3.55 -9.43
N ASN A 228 -17.09 -4.56 -10.14
CA ASN A 228 -18.21 -4.40 -11.07
C ASN A 228 -19.56 -4.17 -10.37
N GLN A 229 -19.72 -4.62 -9.13
CA GLN A 229 -20.90 -4.29 -8.30
C GLN A 229 -20.89 -2.82 -7.88
N LEU A 230 -19.73 -2.14 -7.85
CA LEU A 230 -19.64 -0.69 -7.59
C LEU A 230 -20.43 0.11 -8.62
N LEU A 231 -20.42 -0.32 -9.88
CA LEU A 231 -21.21 0.29 -10.96
C LEU A 231 -22.72 0.20 -10.70
N GLN A 232 -23.17 -0.67 -9.80
CA GLN A 232 -24.58 -0.81 -9.46
C GLN A 232 -25.04 0.17 -8.36
N LEU A 233 -24.11 0.73 -7.58
CA LEU A 233 -24.42 1.68 -6.50
C LEU A 233 -24.97 2.99 -7.08
N ALA A 234 -26.06 3.50 -6.52
CA ALA A 234 -26.73 4.71 -7.00
C ALA A 234 -25.82 5.95 -6.91
N SER A 235 -25.04 6.07 -5.84
CA SER A 235 -24.04 7.13 -5.65
C SER A 235 -22.99 7.13 -6.76
N VAL A 236 -22.47 5.95 -7.09
CA VAL A 236 -21.47 5.75 -8.15
C VAL A 236 -22.09 6.05 -9.51
N LYS A 237 -23.30 5.54 -9.80
CA LYS A 237 -24.01 5.84 -11.06
C LYS A 237 -24.19 7.36 -11.26
N ARG A 238 -24.56 8.09 -10.20
CA ARG A 238 -24.75 9.55 -10.27
C ARG A 238 -23.44 10.27 -10.56
N MET A 239 -22.37 9.95 -9.84
CA MET A 239 -21.04 10.50 -10.08
C MET A 239 -20.56 10.21 -11.52
N LEU A 240 -20.73 8.97 -11.98
CA LEU A 240 -20.31 8.58 -13.34
C LEU A 240 -21.15 9.26 -14.42
N ALA A 241 -22.44 9.53 -14.17
CA ALA A 241 -23.28 10.30 -15.07
C ALA A 241 -22.85 11.77 -15.14
N GLU A 242 -22.52 12.39 -14.00
CA GLU A 242 -22.01 13.76 -13.94
C GLU A 242 -20.65 13.90 -14.63
N ALA A 243 -19.75 12.96 -14.37
CA ALA A 243 -18.45 12.90 -15.06
C ALA A 243 -18.63 12.77 -16.57
N LEU A 244 -19.53 11.89 -17.03
CA LEU A 244 -19.82 11.73 -18.45
C LEU A 244 -20.40 13.01 -19.07
N ALA A 245 -21.29 13.70 -18.34
CA ALA A 245 -21.86 14.99 -18.77
C ALA A 245 -20.78 16.07 -18.89
N ASN A 246 -19.74 16.01 -18.05
CA ASN A 246 -18.56 16.86 -18.12
C ASN A 246 -17.52 16.39 -19.17
N GLY A 247 -17.86 15.42 -20.02
CA GLY A 247 -17.00 14.88 -21.07
C GLY A 247 -15.88 13.95 -20.56
N GLN A 248 -15.90 13.60 -19.27
CA GLN A 248 -14.90 12.72 -18.67
C GLN A 248 -15.25 11.26 -18.93
N LYS A 249 -14.35 10.56 -19.62
CA LYS A 249 -14.53 9.15 -20.00
C LYS A 249 -13.66 8.19 -19.17
N VAL A 250 -12.68 8.72 -18.44
CA VAL A 250 -11.82 7.95 -17.53
C VAL A 250 -11.65 8.70 -16.21
N LEU A 251 -12.06 8.07 -15.11
CA LEU A 251 -11.85 8.56 -13.75
C LEU A 251 -10.96 7.60 -12.98
N VAL A 252 -10.02 8.13 -12.22
CA VAL A 252 -9.11 7.33 -11.41
C VAL A 252 -9.24 7.74 -9.95
N SER A 253 -9.49 6.76 -9.08
CA SER A 253 -9.51 6.93 -7.62
C SER A 253 -8.92 5.69 -6.95
N ASN A 254 -7.93 5.89 -6.06
CA ASN A 254 -7.35 4.84 -5.20
C ASN A 254 -7.02 3.51 -5.92
N GLY A 255 -6.49 3.60 -7.16
CA GLY A 255 -6.09 2.45 -7.98
C GLY A 255 -7.24 1.75 -8.73
N ILE A 256 -8.47 2.26 -8.59
CA ILE A 256 -9.64 1.90 -9.39
C ILE A 256 -9.76 2.90 -10.55
N VAL A 257 -10.02 2.38 -11.74
CA VAL A 257 -10.24 3.18 -12.95
C VAL A 257 -11.65 2.91 -13.46
N PHE A 258 -12.50 3.92 -13.38
CA PHE A 258 -13.78 3.90 -14.08
C PHE A 258 -13.53 4.28 -15.53
N TRP A 259 -13.88 3.40 -16.45
CA TRP A 259 -13.56 3.49 -17.85
C TRP A 259 -14.84 3.39 -18.67
N TYR A 260 -15.19 4.44 -19.40
CA TYR A 260 -16.38 4.46 -20.26
C TYR A 260 -16.04 3.95 -21.67
N GLU A 261 -16.77 2.94 -22.15
CA GLU A 261 -16.71 2.47 -23.55
C GLU A 261 -18.00 2.82 -24.30
N GLU A 262 -17.89 3.70 -25.31
CA GLU A 262 -18.98 4.06 -26.22
C GLU A 262 -19.28 2.91 -27.22
N ASP A 263 -18.24 2.22 -27.68
CA ASP A 263 -18.36 1.12 -28.63
C ASP A 263 -19.02 -0.12 -28.02
N GLY A 264 -20.09 -0.61 -28.65
CA GLY A 264 -20.76 -1.86 -28.28
C GLY A 264 -21.74 -1.76 -27.11
N ALA A 265 -22.13 -0.54 -26.69
CA ALA A 265 -23.08 -0.29 -25.61
C ALA A 265 -22.69 -0.90 -24.24
N ILE A 266 -21.40 -1.11 -23.99
CA ILE A 266 -20.92 -1.71 -22.73
C ILE A 266 -20.98 -0.69 -21.58
N GLY A 267 -20.79 0.61 -21.87
CA GLY A 267 -20.89 1.69 -20.89
C GLY A 267 -19.70 1.74 -19.93
N TRP A 268 -19.93 2.17 -18.69
CA TRP A 268 -18.90 2.24 -17.66
C TRP A 268 -18.42 0.85 -17.26
N GLN A 269 -17.11 0.66 -17.21
CA GLN A 269 -16.42 -0.53 -16.73
C GLN A 269 -15.49 -0.16 -15.59
N VAL A 270 -15.20 -1.12 -14.71
CA VAL A 270 -14.16 -0.95 -13.70
C VAL A 270 -12.90 -1.70 -14.13
N LYS A 271 -11.81 -0.95 -14.23
CA LYS A 271 -10.45 -1.44 -14.49
C LYS A 271 -9.57 -1.10 -13.29
N HIS A 272 -8.40 -1.70 -13.22
CA HIS A 272 -7.44 -1.37 -12.15
C HIS A 272 -6.20 -0.70 -12.73
N THR A 273 -5.55 0.15 -11.95
CA THR A 273 -4.23 0.63 -12.37
C THR A 273 -3.20 -0.47 -12.13
N MET A 274 -2.32 -0.75 -13.10
CA MET A 274 -1.14 -1.58 -12.84
C MET A 274 0.03 -0.71 -12.42
N SER A 275 0.70 -1.10 -11.34
CA SER A 275 2.10 -0.75 -11.15
C SER A 275 2.93 -1.58 -12.12
N THR A 276 3.68 -0.92 -13.00
CA THR A 276 4.83 -1.54 -13.68
C THR A 276 5.76 -2.12 -12.62
N SER A 277 5.61 -3.41 -12.34
CA SER A 277 6.47 -4.14 -11.44
C SER A 277 7.89 -4.16 -12.01
N GLU A 278 8.84 -3.75 -11.16
CA GLU A 278 10.24 -4.15 -11.15
C GLU A 278 11.26 -3.49 -12.08
N SER A 279 10.95 -2.52 -12.95
CA SER A 279 12.05 -1.89 -13.73
C SER A 279 11.90 -0.46 -14.25
N GLU A 280 10.79 0.26 -14.05
CA GLU A 280 10.67 1.61 -14.66
C GLU A 280 10.16 2.68 -13.71
N GLY A 281 11.14 3.44 -13.17
CA GLY A 281 10.93 4.68 -12.44
C GLY A 281 10.10 5.68 -13.25
N SER A 282 8.83 5.84 -12.85
CA SER A 282 7.82 6.60 -13.57
C SER A 282 6.98 7.49 -12.64
N THR A 283 6.96 8.82 -12.87
CA THR A 283 6.17 9.79 -12.08
C THR A 283 4.87 10.07 -12.82
N LEU A 284 3.72 10.03 -12.14
CA LEU A 284 2.43 10.25 -12.81
C LEU A 284 2.39 11.60 -13.55
N TRP A 285 2.09 11.56 -14.86
CA TRP A 285 1.83 12.75 -15.66
C TRP A 285 0.33 13.04 -15.64
N LYS A 286 -0.08 13.96 -14.77
CA LYS A 286 -1.50 14.25 -14.48
C LYS A 286 -2.30 14.74 -15.69
N ASP A 287 -1.64 15.40 -16.65
CA ASP A 287 -2.27 15.97 -17.85
C ASP A 287 -2.10 15.10 -19.11
N GLY A 288 -1.63 13.86 -18.96
CA GLY A 288 -1.41 12.94 -20.08
C GLY A 288 -2.68 12.24 -20.58
N THR A 289 -2.59 11.58 -21.74
CA THR A 289 -3.68 10.74 -22.29
C THR A 289 -3.36 9.24 -22.22
N ILE A 290 -4.40 8.42 -22.09
CA ILE A 290 -4.32 6.96 -22.17
C ILE A 290 -4.73 6.52 -23.57
N ARG A 291 -3.84 5.82 -24.28
CA ARG A 291 -4.14 5.22 -25.58
C ARG A 291 -4.67 3.81 -25.41
N SER A 292 -5.96 3.61 -25.69
CA SER A 292 -6.60 2.29 -25.64
C SER A 292 -6.39 1.54 -26.95
N ILE A 293 -5.43 0.61 -26.98
CA ILE A 293 -5.15 -0.25 -28.14
C ILE A 293 -5.63 -1.70 -27.95
N ASN A 294 -6.12 -2.04 -26.76
CA ASN A 294 -6.59 -3.37 -26.41
C ASN A 294 -7.66 -3.31 -25.29
N HIS A 295 -8.29 -4.45 -25.02
CA HIS A 295 -9.28 -4.60 -23.94
C HIS A 295 -8.65 -5.06 -22.61
N GLY A 296 -7.44 -4.57 -22.32
CA GLY A 296 -6.72 -4.91 -21.11
C GLY A 296 -7.47 -4.48 -19.84
N ARG A 297 -7.44 -5.34 -18.82
CA ARG A 297 -8.07 -5.09 -17.51
C ARG A 297 -7.31 -4.09 -16.64
N LEU A 298 -6.04 -3.88 -16.98
CA LEU A 298 -5.17 -2.94 -16.29
C LEU A 298 -4.91 -1.71 -17.13
N VAL A 299 -4.97 -0.56 -16.48
CA VAL A 299 -4.66 0.74 -17.05
C VAL A 299 -3.32 1.18 -16.50
N ILE A 300 -2.36 1.41 -17.39
CA ILE A 300 -1.12 2.11 -17.07
C ILE A 300 -1.43 3.58 -17.31
N LEU A 301 -1.34 4.37 -16.24
CA LEU A 301 -1.52 5.80 -16.34
C LEU A 301 -0.31 6.46 -17.03
N PRO A 302 -0.51 7.61 -17.68
CA PRO A 302 0.59 8.39 -18.25
C PRO A 302 1.65 8.71 -17.21
N TYR A 303 2.92 8.65 -17.59
CA TYR A 303 4.01 8.85 -16.64
C TYR A 303 5.24 9.48 -17.27
N ILE A 304 6.10 10.05 -16.44
CA ILE A 304 7.36 10.66 -16.79
C ILE A 304 8.49 9.72 -16.36
N LYS A 305 9.31 9.27 -17.31
CA LYS A 305 10.51 8.46 -17.05
C LYS A 305 11.55 9.24 -16.23
N GLU A 306 12.59 8.57 -15.75
CA GLU A 306 13.71 9.24 -15.05
C GLU A 306 14.49 10.21 -15.96
N SER A 307 14.42 10.00 -17.28
CA SER A 307 14.97 10.89 -18.30
C SER A 307 14.16 12.17 -18.52
N GLY A 308 12.97 12.30 -17.91
CA GLY A 308 12.03 13.38 -18.20
C GLY A 308 11.10 13.12 -19.39
N GLU A 309 11.26 11.99 -20.09
CA GLU A 309 10.39 11.60 -21.21
C GLU A 309 8.96 11.31 -20.72
N GLN A 310 7.97 11.96 -21.34
CA GLN A 310 6.56 11.71 -21.10
C GLN A 310 6.08 10.50 -21.91
N VAL A 311 5.51 9.53 -21.20
CA VAL A 311 4.96 8.29 -21.75
C VAL A 311 3.45 8.36 -21.62
N ARG A 312 2.76 8.13 -22.74
CA ARG A 312 1.30 8.00 -22.77
C ARG A 312 0.86 6.74 -22.02
N GLY A 313 -0.28 6.83 -21.36
CA GLY A 313 -0.89 5.67 -20.71
C GLY A 313 -1.33 4.64 -21.74
N HIS A 314 -1.51 3.40 -21.31
CA HIS A 314 -2.02 2.32 -22.17
C HIS A 314 -2.70 1.23 -21.34
N THR A 315 -3.46 0.36 -22.00
CA THR A 315 -4.12 -0.78 -21.34
C THR A 315 -3.34 -2.08 -21.56
N ARG A 316 -3.38 -3.02 -20.61
CA ARG A 316 -2.89 -4.41 -20.76
C ARG A 316 -3.54 -5.37 -19.75
N ASN A 317 -3.22 -6.65 -19.80
CA ASN A 317 -3.56 -7.62 -18.76
C ASN A 317 -2.43 -7.75 -17.72
N GLY A 318 -2.73 -8.23 -16.52
CA GLY A 318 -1.74 -8.39 -15.46
C GLY A 318 -0.71 -9.50 -15.70
N PRO A 319 0.38 -9.53 -14.92
CA PRO A 319 1.31 -10.64 -14.91
C PRO A 319 0.54 -11.92 -14.59
N ASN A 320 0.71 -12.95 -15.42
CA ASN A 320 0.01 -14.24 -15.37
C ASN A 320 -1.47 -14.25 -15.84
N ASP A 321 -2.01 -13.15 -16.40
CA ASP A 321 -3.38 -13.09 -16.96
C ASP A 321 -3.44 -13.35 -18.49
N GLY A 322 -2.32 -13.69 -19.13
CA GLY A 322 -2.21 -13.82 -20.59
C GLY A 322 -2.25 -12.49 -21.34
N ARG A 323 -2.16 -12.52 -22.68
CA ARG A 323 -2.20 -11.30 -23.51
C ARG A 323 -3.61 -10.70 -23.57
N ALA A 324 -3.71 -9.37 -23.45
CA ALA A 324 -4.97 -8.65 -23.65
C ALA A 324 -5.42 -8.76 -25.12
N LYS A 325 -6.73 -8.88 -25.34
CA LYS A 325 -7.30 -8.93 -26.70
C LYS A 325 -7.09 -7.57 -27.39
N PRO A 326 -6.44 -7.53 -28.58
CA PRO A 326 -6.20 -6.28 -29.30
C PRO A 326 -7.51 -5.65 -29.78
N ARG A 327 -7.55 -4.32 -29.86
CA ARG A 327 -8.61 -3.59 -30.57
C ARG A 327 -8.27 -3.55 -32.06
N HIS A 328 -9.29 -3.37 -32.90
CA HIS A 328 -9.06 -3.02 -34.30
C HIS A 328 -8.41 -1.62 -34.38
N PRO A 329 -7.43 -1.36 -35.29
CA PRO A 329 -6.70 -0.09 -35.35
C PRO A 329 -7.58 1.16 -35.46
N ASP A 330 -8.70 1.07 -36.17
CA ASP A 330 -9.66 2.18 -36.34
C ASP A 330 -10.43 2.52 -35.05
N HIS A 331 -10.34 1.66 -34.03
CA HIS A 331 -10.99 1.83 -32.72
C HIS A 331 -9.99 2.22 -31.62
N TYR A 332 -8.80 2.69 -32.01
CA TYR A 332 -7.85 3.24 -31.05
C TYR A 332 -8.31 4.62 -30.59
N VAL A 333 -8.42 4.79 -29.27
CA VAL A 333 -8.89 6.04 -28.66
C VAL A 333 -7.82 6.57 -27.71
N ASP A 334 -7.47 7.85 -27.87
CA ASP A 334 -6.70 8.61 -26.88
C ASP A 334 -7.70 9.29 -25.93
N ILE A 335 -7.64 8.96 -24.65
CA ILE A 335 -8.61 9.43 -23.66
C ILE A 335 -7.88 10.20 -22.54
N PRO A 336 -8.25 11.46 -22.25
CA PRO A 336 -7.75 12.16 -21.08
C PRO A 336 -8.33 11.52 -19.81
N PHE A 337 -7.60 11.56 -18.70
CA PHE A 337 -8.07 11.02 -17.42
C PHE A 337 -8.15 12.13 -16.37
N ALA A 338 -9.11 12.01 -15.45
CA ALA A 338 -9.19 12.87 -14.27
C ALA A 338 -8.86 12.04 -13.03
N GLN A 339 -7.97 12.57 -12.17
CA GLN A 339 -7.72 12.02 -10.85
C GLN A 339 -8.66 12.69 -9.85
N LEU A 340 -9.37 11.89 -9.07
CA LEU A 340 -10.22 12.40 -8.01
C LEU A 340 -9.39 12.51 -6.73
N ASP A 341 -9.20 13.73 -6.22
CA ASP A 341 -8.55 14.00 -4.95
C ASP A 341 -9.57 13.79 -3.82
N GLY A 342 -9.38 12.74 -3.00
CA GLY A 342 -10.26 12.44 -1.87
C GLY A 342 -10.63 10.97 -1.75
N ASP A 343 -10.98 10.57 -0.53
CA ASP A 343 -11.32 9.19 -0.18
C ASP A 343 -12.70 8.79 -0.71
N LEU A 344 -12.74 8.49 -2.01
CA LEU A 344 -13.93 7.96 -2.67
C LEU A 344 -14.34 6.57 -2.12
N MET A 345 -13.50 5.96 -1.27
CA MET A 345 -13.74 4.66 -0.65
C MET A 345 -14.69 4.69 0.54
N ILE A 346 -14.96 5.87 1.13
CA ILE A 346 -16.09 6.02 2.04
C ILE A 346 -17.37 5.67 1.25
N GLY A 347 -17.57 6.25 0.06
CA GLY A 347 -18.74 5.98 -0.79
C GLY A 347 -18.72 4.70 -1.63
N LEU A 348 -17.58 4.04 -1.83
CA LEU A 348 -17.48 2.82 -2.67
C LEU A 348 -17.68 1.52 -1.90
N PHE A 349 -17.49 1.50 -0.57
CA PHE A 349 -17.80 0.32 0.26
C PHE A 349 -19.16 0.38 0.97
N GLY A 350 -19.92 1.47 0.76
CA GLY A 350 -21.34 1.54 1.11
C GLY A 350 -21.74 2.51 2.21
N GLU A 351 -20.88 3.44 2.64
CA GLU A 351 -21.25 4.42 3.67
C GLU A 351 -21.05 5.85 3.14
N LEU A 352 -22.08 6.68 3.17
CA LEU A 352 -21.91 8.11 2.90
C LEU A 352 -21.57 8.80 4.24
N PRO A 353 -20.69 9.83 4.27
CA PRO A 353 -20.43 10.61 5.48
C PRO A 353 -21.60 11.53 5.88
N TYR A 354 -22.77 11.38 5.25
CA TYR A 354 -23.98 12.15 5.54
C TYR A 354 -25.22 11.30 5.30
N GLU A 355 -25.38 10.22 6.06
CA GLU A 355 -26.68 9.71 6.53
C GLU A 355 -26.56 9.27 7.98
#